data_AF-A0A8C2BPW4-F1
#
_entry.id   AF-A0A8C2BPW4-F1
#
_cell.length_a   1.000
_cell.length_b   1.000
_cell.length_c   1.000
_cell.angle_alpha   90.00
_cell.angle_beta   90.00
_cell.angle_gamma   90.00
#
_symmetry.space_group_name_H-M   'P 1'
#
loop_
_entity.id
_entity.type
_entity.pdbx_description
1 polymer ?
#
loop_
_entity_poly.entity_id
_entity_poly.type
_entity_poly.pdbx_seq_one_letter_code
_entity_poly.pdbx_strand_id
1 'polypeptide(L)' 'MKLKVMEMSPDLNPIEHLWGILKQKVEKHHMSNIQQLRDVIMEEWKRIPAKTCAALVKSM' A
#
# COMPACT_ATOMS: atom_id res chain seq x y z
N MET A 1 15.43 -12.93 5.55
CA MET A 1 15.51 -11.47 5.38
C MET A 1 14.59 -10.81 6.39
N LYS A 2 15.12 -10.25 7.47
CA LYS A 2 14.34 -9.35 8.34
C LYS A 2 14.51 -7.95 7.76
N LEU A 3 13.42 -7.37 7.26
CA LEU A 3 13.38 -5.96 6.89
C LEU A 3 13.58 -5.17 8.19
N LYS A 4 14.79 -4.65 8.39
CA LYS A 4 15.14 -3.77 9.49
C LYS A 4 14.36 -2.46 9.24
N VAL A 5 13.24 -2.31 9.93
CA VAL A 5 12.56 -1.02 10.06
C VAL A 5 13.51 -0.16 10.88
N MET A 6 14.39 0.57 10.19
CA MET A 6 15.24 1.57 10.82
C MET A 6 14.34 2.74 11.19
N GLU A 7 14.45 3.16 12.43
CA GLU A 7 13.71 4.21 13.12
C GLU A 7 13.94 5.61 12.52
N MET A 8 13.71 5.77 11.21
CA MET A 8 13.62 7.05 10.54
C MET A 8 12.13 7.31 10.32
N SER A 9 11.58 8.29 11.04
CA SER A 9 10.20 8.80 11.05
C SER A 9 9.15 7.92 10.34
N PRO A 10 8.09 7.45 11.03
CA PRO A 10 7.03 6.64 10.39
C PRO A 10 6.42 7.28 9.13
N ASP A 11 6.49 8.61 9.02
CA ASP A 11 6.06 9.39 7.84
C ASP A 11 6.89 9.15 6.57
N LEU A 12 8.13 8.66 6.69
CA LEU A 12 9.07 8.46 5.57
C LEU A 12 9.18 7.00 5.14
N ASN A 13 8.53 6.04 5.81
CA ASN A 13 8.62 4.65 5.39
C ASN A 13 7.79 4.45 4.09
N PRO A 14 8.42 4.08 2.96
CA PRO A 14 7.74 3.97 1.67
C PRO A 14 6.73 2.81 1.67
N ILE A 15 6.90 1.86 2.59
CA ILE A 15 5.95 0.77 2.82
C ILE A 15 4.67 1.30 3.48
N GLU A 16 4.78 2.16 4.50
CA GLU A 16 3.62 2.78 5.14
C GLU A 16 2.86 3.69 4.17
N HIS A 17 3.60 4.45 3.35
CA HIS A 17 2.99 5.25 2.29
C HIS A 17 2.26 4.36 1.25
N LEU A 18 2.87 3.25 0.83
CA LEU A 18 2.23 2.29 -0.07
C LEU A 18 0.95 1.69 0.54
N TRP A 19 0.97 1.36 1.84
CA TRP A 19 -0.23 0.92 2.57
C TRP A 19 -1.30 2.00 2.61
N GLY A 20 -0.94 3.27 2.82
CA GLY A 20 -1.86 4.40 2.75
C GLY A 20 -2.56 4.51 1.40
N ILE A 21 -1.80 4.39 0.30
CA ILE A 21 -2.34 4.42 -1.07
C ILE A 21 -3.30 3.23 -1.30
N LEU A 22 -2.91 2.02 -0.88
CA LEU A 22 -3.75 0.84 -1.02
C LEU A 22 -5.04 0.98 -0.22
N LYS A 23 -4.96 1.44 1.04
CA LYS A 23 -6.12 1.66 1.90
C LYS A 23 -7.10 2.64 1.28
N GLN A 24 -6.63 3.80 0.80
CA GLN A 24 -7.47 4.79 0.13
C GLN A 24 -8.18 4.25 -1.12
N LYS A 25 -7.54 3.32 -1.84
CA LYS A 25 -8.13 2.67 -3.01
C LYS A 25 -9.20 1.67 -2.61
N VAL A 26 -8.92 0.85 -1.61
CA VAL A 26 -9.84 -0.17 -1.07
C VAL A 26 -11.08 0.50 -0.46
N GLU A 27 -10.94 1.60 0.28
CA GLU A 27 -12.05 2.35 0.89
C GLU A 27 -13.06 2.92 -0.12
N LYS A 28 -12.70 3.05 -1.40
CA LYS A 28 -13.62 3.49 -2.46
C LYS A 28 -14.62 2.42 -2.88
N HIS A 29 -14.40 1.17 -2.49
CA HIS A 29 -15.27 0.05 -2.83
C HIS A 29 -16.23 -0.22 -1.68
N HIS A 30 -17.51 -0.43 -1.98
CA HIS A 30 -18.46 -0.90 -0.98
C HIS A 30 -18.34 -2.42 -0.84
N MET A 31 -17.96 -2.90 0.34
CA MET A 31 -17.72 -4.31 0.62
C MET A 31 -18.49 -4.73 1.86
N SER A 32 -19.22 -5.85 1.75
CA SER A 32 -20.11 -6.32 2.82
C SER A 32 -19.58 -7.58 3.50
N ASN A 33 -18.50 -8.18 3.00
CA ASN A 33 -17.87 -9.36 3.61
C ASN A 33 -16.36 -9.43 3.38
N ILE A 34 -15.70 -10.30 4.16
CA ILE A 34 -14.25 -10.48 4.14
C ILE A 34 -13.74 -11.04 2.80
N GLN A 35 -14.53 -11.84 2.09
CA GLN A 35 -14.09 -12.40 0.81
C GLN A 35 -13.98 -11.29 -0.25
N GLN A 36 -15.01 -10.44 -0.36
CA GLN A 36 -14.98 -9.25 -1.21
C GLN A 36 -13.82 -8.32 -0.83
N LEU A 37 -13.55 -8.14 0.46
CA LEU A 37 -12.39 -7.37 0.91
C LEU A 37 -11.07 -7.93 0.40
N ARG A 38 -10.86 -9.25 0.48
CA ARG A 38 -9.65 -9.89 -0.04
C ARG A 38 -9.52 -9.71 -1.55
N ASP A 39 -10.61 -9.89 -2.27
CA ASP A 39 -10.63 -9.79 -3.74
C ASP A 39 -10.28 -8.35 -4.17
N VAL A 40 -10.92 -7.34 -3.57
CA VAL A 40 -10.66 -5.92 -3.85
C VAL A 40 -9.22 -5.53 -3.48
N ILE A 41 -8.70 -5.99 -2.33
CA ILE A 41 -7.30 -5.75 -1.96
C ILE A 41 -6.36 -6.30 -3.02
N MET A 42 -6.58 -7.53 -3.49
CA MET A 42 -5.75 -8.15 -4.53
C MET A 42 -5.86 -7.42 -5.88
N GLU A 43 -7.06 -7.00 -6.27
CA GLU A 43 -7.27 -6.23 -7.50
C GLU A 43 -6.60 -4.87 -7.46
N GLU A 44 -6.83 -4.09 -6.40
CA GLU A 44 -6.22 -2.77 -6.25
C GLU A 44 -4.70 -2.86 -6.10
N TRP A 45 -4.17 -3.88 -5.42
CA TRP A 45 -2.74 -4.15 -5.36
C TRP A 45 -2.13 -4.35 -6.75
N LYS A 46 -2.75 -5.20 -7.59
CA LYS A 46 -2.30 -5.43 -8.99
C LYS A 46 -2.39 -4.16 -9.86
N ARG A 47 -3.30 -3.24 -9.52
CA ARG A 47 -3.46 -1.96 -10.24
C ARG A 47 -2.45 -0.90 -9.83
N ILE A 48 -1.73 -1.06 -8.70
CA ILE A 48 -0.67 -0.13 -8.32
C ILE A 48 0.53 -0.37 -9.25
N PRO A 49 0.90 0.61 -10.09
CA PRO A 49 1.98 0.40 -11.04
C PRO A 49 3.33 0.46 -10.31
N ALA A 50 4.30 -0.33 -10.76
CA ALA A 50 5.64 -0.37 -10.17
C ALA A 50 6.33 1.00 -10.11
N LYS A 51 5.98 1.91 -11.02
CA LYS A 51 6.43 3.31 -11.01
C LYS A 51 6.03 4.06 -9.74
N THR A 52 4.90 3.72 -9.11
CA THR A 52 4.47 4.30 -7.83
C THR A 52 5.45 3.90 -6.74
N CYS A 53 5.84 2.62 -6.66
CA CYS A 53 6.86 2.18 -5.73
C CYS A 53 8.23 2.84 -6.00
N ALA A 54 8.61 2.97 -7.28
CA ALA A 54 9.87 3.63 -7.65
C ALA A 54 9.86 5.13 -7.31
N ALA A 55 8.72 5.82 -7.43
CA ALA A 55 8.57 7.22 -7.03
C ALA A 55 8.67 7.36 -5.50
N LEU A 56 8.02 6.47 -4.75
CA LEU A 56 8.06 6.47 -3.28
C LEU A 56 9.47 6.27 -2.72
N VAL A 57 10.26 5.36 -3.32
CA VAL A 57 11.67 5.14 -2.93
C VAL A 57 12.54 6.34 -3.27
N LYS A 58 12.24 7.06 -4.35
CA LYS A 58 12.99 8.26 -4.77
C LYS A 58 12.62 9.53 -4.00
N SER A 59 11.43 9.58 -3.40
CA SER A 59 10.94 10.74 -2.64
C SER A 59 11.34 10.73 -1.17
N MET A 60 12.08 9.70 -0.73
CA MET A 60 12.68 9.59 0.59
C MET A 60 14.07 10.23 0.64
#